data_AF-A0A7V9SYB9-F1
#
_entry.id   AF-A0A7V9SYB9-F1
#
_cell.length_a   1.000
_cell.length_b   1.000
_cell.length_c   1.000
_cell.angle_alpha   90.00
_cell.angle_beta   90.00
_cell.angle_gamma   90.00
#
_symmetry.space_group_name_H-M   'P 1'
#
loop_
_entity.id
_entity.type
_entity.pdbx_description
1 polymer ?
#
loop_
_entity_poly.entity_id
_entity_poly.type
_entity_poly.pdbx_seq_one_letter_code
_entity_poly.pdbx_strand_id
1 'polypeptide(L)'
;MISEEKKAEYWNHFTDESGRSFRPKKITDVRLKQIKETVLADNFFWREVVSPSAALYKTPDELKETSPSEYRQARANFWAKIREKIQHQSNGKSRQFRNAAAPVKFG
;
A
#
# COMPACT_ATOMS: atom_id res chain seq x y z
N MET A 1 15.23 0.75 -11.56
CA MET A 1 13.88 0.16 -11.36
C MET A 1 13.97 -0.76 -10.15
N ILE A 2 13.01 -0.71 -9.22
CA ILE A 2 13.06 -1.55 -8.00
C ILE A 2 12.63 -2.97 -8.38
N SER A 3 13.44 -3.97 -8.03
CA SER A 3 13.15 -5.38 -8.33
C SER A 3 11.90 -5.87 -7.60
N GLU A 4 11.18 -6.83 -8.19
CA GLU A 4 9.97 -7.40 -7.59
C GLU A 4 10.25 -8.07 -6.25
N GLU A 5 11.40 -8.73 -6.13
CA GLU A 5 11.88 -9.33 -4.88
C GLU A 5 11.98 -8.28 -3.77
N LYS A 6 12.51 -7.09 -4.08
CA LYS A 6 12.65 -6.01 -3.09
C LYS A 6 11.30 -5.45 -2.65
N LYS A 7 10.39 -5.29 -3.60
CA LYS A 7 9.01 -4.87 -3.30
C LYS A 7 8.31 -5.88 -2.40
N ALA A 8 8.48 -7.18 -2.67
CA ALA A 8 7.91 -8.26 -1.87
C ALA A 8 8.51 -8.27 -0.46
N GLU A 9 9.82 -8.07 -0.33
CA GLU A 9 10.51 -8.00 0.96
C GLU A 9 9.97 -6.87 1.84
N TYR A 10 9.89 -5.64 1.31
CA TYR A 10 9.30 -4.50 2.04
C TYR A 10 7.82 -4.69 2.34
N TRP A 11 7.05 -5.26 1.40
CA TRP A 11 5.64 -5.59 1.63
C TRP A 11 5.49 -6.54 2.81
N ASN A 12 6.22 -7.66 2.80
CA ASN A 12 6.17 -8.67 3.85
C ASN A 12 6.59 -8.04 5.18
N HIS A 13 7.70 -7.29 5.21
CA HIS A 13 8.19 -6.64 6.42
C HIS A 13 7.19 -5.69 7.06
N PHE A 14 6.55 -4.84 6.26
CA PHE A 14 5.60 -3.87 6.80
C PHE A 14 4.23 -4.47 7.13
N THR A 15 3.86 -5.59 6.50
CA THR A 15 2.58 -6.27 6.73
C THR A 15 2.66 -7.43 7.72
N ASP A 16 3.87 -7.83 8.13
CA ASP A 16 4.11 -8.84 9.15
C ASP A 16 3.49 -8.46 10.51
N GLU A 17 3.19 -9.47 11.34
CA GLU A 17 2.47 -9.32 12.61
C GLU A 17 3.13 -8.36 13.60
N SER A 18 4.47 -8.26 13.57
CA SER A 18 5.23 -7.29 14.38
C SER A 18 4.92 -5.82 14.02
N GLY A 19 4.33 -5.59 12.85
CA GLY A 19 3.93 -4.28 12.34
C GLY A 19 2.53 -3.80 12.78
N ARG A 20 1.70 -4.67 13.39
CA ARG A 20 0.26 -4.41 13.65
C ARG A 20 -0.01 -3.15 14.46
N SER A 21 0.86 -2.77 15.39
CA SER A 21 0.67 -1.56 16.23
C SER A 21 0.66 -0.25 15.44
N PHE A 22 1.24 -0.22 14.24
CA PHE A 22 1.29 0.98 13.39
C PHE A 22 0.34 0.92 12.20
N ARG A 23 -0.43 -0.18 12.08
CA ARG A 23 -1.41 -0.34 11.03
C ARG A 23 -2.54 0.68 11.21
N PRO A 24 -2.83 1.52 10.20
CA PRO A 24 -3.97 2.43 10.28
C PRO A 24 -5.29 1.68 10.51
N LYS A 25 -6.17 2.26 11.35
CA LYS A 25 -7.51 1.72 11.60
C LYS A 25 -8.27 1.52 10.29
N LYS A 26 -9.05 0.44 10.19
CA LYS A 26 -9.86 0.04 9.01
C LYS A 26 -9.08 -0.58 7.83
N ILE A 27 -7.77 -0.78 7.96
CA ILE A 27 -7.02 -1.64 7.04
C ILE A 27 -7.08 -3.06 7.61
N THR A 28 -7.68 -4.00 6.88
CA THR A 28 -7.81 -5.41 7.30
C THR A 28 -6.99 -6.31 6.39
N ASP A 29 -6.66 -7.52 6.83
CA ASP A 29 -5.79 -8.42 6.04
C ASP A 29 -6.44 -8.83 4.73
N VAL A 30 -7.77 -8.90 4.72
CA VAL A 30 -8.57 -9.05 3.51
C VAL A 30 -8.33 -7.90 2.53
N ARG A 31 -8.37 -6.65 3.00
CA ARG A 31 -8.12 -5.47 2.15
C ARG A 31 -6.68 -5.41 1.65
N LEU A 32 -5.71 -5.79 2.48
CA LEU A 32 -4.31 -5.89 2.06
C LEU A 32 -4.12 -6.93 0.96
N LYS A 33 -4.71 -8.12 1.10
CA LYS A 33 -4.68 -9.16 0.07
C LYS A 33 -5.29 -8.67 -1.26
N GLN A 34 -6.41 -7.94 -1.21
CA GLN A 34 -7.07 -7.40 -2.40
C GLN A 34 -6.25 -6.38 -3.19
N ILE A 35 -5.35 -5.63 -2.53
CA ILE A 35 -4.53 -4.61 -3.19
C ILE A 35 -3.09 -5.07 -3.46
N LYS A 36 -2.68 -6.23 -2.93
CA LYS A 36 -1.28 -6.68 -2.94
C LYS A 36 -0.69 -6.67 -4.35
N GLU A 37 -1.34 -7.34 -5.30
CA GLU A 37 -0.86 -7.44 -6.68
C GLU A 37 -0.80 -6.06 -7.35
N THR A 38 -1.82 -5.23 -7.15
CA THR A 38 -1.86 -3.86 -7.69
C THR A 38 -0.80 -2.95 -7.08
N VAL A 39 -0.42 -3.18 -5.82
CA VAL A 39 0.65 -2.44 -5.14
C VAL A 39 2.01 -2.90 -5.63
N LEU A 40 2.25 -4.21 -5.73
CA LEU A 40 3.53 -4.76 -6.20
C LEU A 40 3.84 -4.34 -7.66
N ALA A 41 2.81 -4.28 -8.51
CA ALA A 41 2.93 -3.79 -9.89
C ALA A 41 3.16 -2.27 -9.99
N ASP A 42 2.83 -1.48 -8.96
CA ASP A 42 2.88 -0.03 -9.00
C ASP A 42 4.29 0.51 -8.72
N ASN A 43 5.05 0.76 -9.79
CA ASN A 43 6.40 1.31 -9.67
C ASN A 43 6.45 2.71 -9.03
N PHE A 44 5.39 3.52 -9.18
CA PHE A 44 5.33 4.85 -8.58
C PHE A 44 5.16 4.76 -7.06
N PHE A 45 4.33 3.84 -6.60
CA PHE A 45 4.20 3.51 -5.17
C PHE A 45 5.56 3.19 -4.55
N TRP A 46 6.31 2.26 -5.14
CA TRP A 46 7.59 1.82 -4.59
C TRP A 46 8.68 2.89 -4.69
N ARG A 47 8.62 3.73 -5.72
CA ARG A 47 9.54 4.87 -5.83
C ARG A 47 9.36 5.88 -4.70
N GLU A 48 8.17 6.05 -4.13
CA GLU A 48 7.97 6.97 -3.00
C GLU A 48 8.20 6.32 -1.63
N VAL A 49 8.01 5.00 -1.54
CA VAL A 49 8.29 4.22 -0.32
C VAL A 49 9.77 3.98 -0.14
N VAL A 50 10.48 3.63 -1.22
CA VAL A 50 11.90 3.22 -1.24
C VAL A 50 12.76 4.28 -1.93
N SER A 51 12.26 5.52 -2.04
CA SER A 51 12.95 6.66 -2.68
C SER A 51 14.31 7.01 -2.11
N PRO A 52 14.56 6.92 -0.78
CA PRO A 52 15.86 7.26 -0.26
C PRO A 52 16.92 6.28 -0.81
N SER A 53 18.03 6.79 -1.34
CA SER A 53 19.07 5.98 -1.99
C SER A 53 19.56 4.81 -1.12
N ALA A 54 19.51 4.93 0.20
CA ALA A 54 19.87 3.86 1.13
C ALA A 54 18.88 2.68 1.12
N ALA A 55 17.59 2.93 0.88
CA ALA A 55 16.53 1.92 0.92
C ALA A 55 16.56 0.97 -0.29
N LEU A 56 17.17 1.41 -1.41
CA LEU A 56 17.30 0.61 -2.64
C LEU A 56 18.26 -0.57 -2.50
N TYR A 57 19.27 -0.44 -1.63
CA TYR A 57 20.34 -1.43 -1.49
C TYR A 57 20.29 -2.18 -0.16
N LYS A 58 19.42 -1.77 0.76
CA LYS A 58 19.30 -2.34 2.11
C LYS A 58 18.00 -3.10 2.28
N THR A 59 18.03 -4.22 2.98
CA THR A 59 16.81 -4.86 3.51
C THR A 59 16.11 -3.91 4.49
N PRO A 60 14.80 -4.07 4.71
CA PRO A 60 14.08 -3.22 5.64
C PRO A 60 14.59 -3.33 7.10
N ASP A 61 15.15 -4.47 7.51
CA ASP A 61 15.85 -4.62 8.80
C ASP A 61 17.18 -3.85 8.82
N GLU A 62 18.02 -4.01 7.80
CA GLU A 62 19.26 -3.23 7.70
C GLU A 62 18.99 -1.72 7.65
N LEU A 63 17.93 -1.29 6.96
CA LEU A 63 17.52 0.11 6.93
C LEU A 63 17.08 0.59 8.32
N LYS A 64 16.37 -0.26 9.08
CA LYS A 64 15.96 0.05 10.45
C LYS A 64 17.16 0.23 11.38
N GLU A 65 18.21 -0.57 11.22
CA GLU A 65 19.41 -0.50 12.03
C GLU A 65 20.34 0.64 11.63
N THR A 66 20.61 0.79 10.33
CA THR A 66 21.59 1.74 9.82
C THR A 66 21.03 3.14 9.60
N SER A 67 19.73 3.25 9.29
CA SER A 67 19.05 4.50 8.96
C SER A 67 17.62 4.53 9.53
N PRO A 68 17.44 4.52 10.88
CA PRO A 68 16.12 4.42 11.51
C PRO A 68 15.14 5.54 11.14
N SER A 69 15.65 6.73 10.78
CA SER A 69 14.82 7.83 10.29
C SER A 69 14.26 7.56 8.89
N GLU A 70 15.08 7.04 7.97
CA GLU A 70 14.64 6.66 6.62
C GLU A 70 13.66 5.47 6.69
N TYR A 71 13.90 4.50 7.57
CA TYR A 71 12.97 3.40 7.82
C TYR A 71 11.59 3.89 8.29
N ARG A 72 11.57 4.82 9.26
CA ARG A 72 10.31 5.41 9.74
C ARG A 72 9.56 6.15 8.64
N GLN A 73 10.28 6.89 7.79
CA GLN A 73 9.69 7.60 6.66
C GLN A 73 9.14 6.65 5.61
N ALA A 74 9.91 5.63 5.21
CA ALA A 74 9.48 4.58 4.28
C ALA A 74 8.21 3.88 4.78
N ARG A 75 8.18 3.52 6.07
CA ARG A 75 7.00 2.90 6.71
C ARG A 75 5.80 3.83 6.73
N ALA A 76 5.98 5.11 7.05
CA ALA A 76 4.90 6.09 7.05
C ALA A 76 4.32 6.30 5.64
N ASN A 77 5.19 6.44 4.64
CA ASN A 77 4.81 6.56 3.23
C ASN A 77 4.06 5.32 2.74
N PHE A 78 4.53 4.13 3.12
CA PHE A 78 3.86 2.87 2.81
C PHE A 78 2.41 2.88 3.30
N TRP A 79 2.19 3.14 4.59
CA TRP A 79 0.84 3.10 5.15
C TRP A 79 -0.07 4.24 4.65
N ALA A 80 0.48 5.42 4.39
CA ALA A 80 -0.26 6.53 3.79
C ALA A 80 -0.81 6.14 2.41
N LYS A 81 0.05 5.59 1.54
CA LYS A 81 -0.36 5.18 0.19
C LYS A 81 -1.28 3.97 0.16
N ILE A 82 -1.09 2.99 1.05
CA ILE A 82 -2.01 1.86 1.19
C ILE A 82 -3.40 2.37 1.59
N ARG A 83 -3.48 3.33 2.53
CA ARG A 83 -4.74 3.95 2.91
C ARG A 83 -5.39 4.66 1.72
N GLU A 84 -4.64 5.45 0.96
CA GLU A 84 -5.14 6.12 -0.24
C GLU A 84 -5.68 5.11 -1.26
N LYS A 85 -4.91 4.07 -1.62
CA LYS A 85 -5.37 3.03 -2.56
C LYS A 85 -6.66 2.35 -2.10
N ILE A 86 -6.79 2.03 -0.82
CA ILE A 86 -8.01 1.41 -0.27
C ILE A 86 -9.19 2.39 -0.32
N GLN A 87 -8.98 3.67 -0.02
CA GLN A 87 -10.02 4.70 -0.10
C GLN A 87 -10.47 4.93 -1.55
N HIS A 88 -9.55 4.99 -2.51
CA HIS A 88 -9.87 5.13 -3.93
C HIS A 88 -10.61 3.91 -4.49
N GLN A 89 -10.25 2.68 -4.10
CA GLN A 89 -11.02 1.48 -4.47
C GLN A 89 -12.44 1.49 -3.86
N SER A 90 -12.61 2.03 -2.65
CA SER A 90 -13.92 2.15 -2.01
C SER A 90 -14.80 3.19 -2.72
N ASN A 91 -14.23 4.34 -3.11
CA ASN A 91 -14.95 5.39 -3.84
C ASN A 91 -15.26 5.03 -5.31
N GLY A 92 -14.43 4.19 -5.95
CA GLY A 92 -14.72 3.63 -7.27
C GLY A 92 -15.96 2.73 -7.27
N LYS A 93 -16.12 1.90 -6.23
CA LYS A 93 -17.34 1.09 -6.04
C LYS A 93 -18.57 1.95 -5.76
N SER A 94 -18.45 3.01 -4.96
CA SER A 94 -19.58 3.91 -4.65
C SER A 94 -20.15 4.65 -5.87
N ARG A 95 -19.35 4.86 -6.93
CA ARG A 95 -19.81 5.48 -8.19
C ARG A 95 -20.54 4.49 -9.12
N GLN A 96 -20.25 3.20 -9.03
CA GLN A 96 -20.88 2.18 -9.89
C GLN A 96 -22.31 1.84 -9.45
N PHE A 97 -22.62 1.89 -8.15
CA PHE A 97 -23.96 1.61 -7.64
C PHE A 97 -24.98 2.76 -7.79
N ARG A 98 -24.55 3.95 -8.25
CA ARG A 98 -25.45 5.09 -8.46
C ARG A 98 -26.06 5.17 -9.86
N ASN A 99 -25.57 4.40 -10.83
CA ASN A 99 -26.07 4.42 -12.21
C ASN A 99 -26.94 3.20 -12.59
N ALA A 100 -27.27 2.32 -11.64
CA ALA A 100 -28.02 1.09 -11.91
C ALA A 100 -29.49 1.13 -11.43
N ALA A 101 -30.06 2.31 -11.19
CA ALA A 101 -31.44 2.44 -10.72
C ALA A 101 -32.23 3.47 -11.54
N ALA A 102 -32.83 3.02 -12.64
CA ALA A 102 -34.24 3.28 -12.98
C ALA A 102 -34.59 2.67 -14.37
N PRO A 103 -35.46 1.65 -14.44
CA PRO A 103 -36.24 1.42 -15.65
C PRO A 103 -37.47 2.34 -15.60
N VAL A 104 -37.46 3.43 -16.35
CA VAL A 104 -38.67 4.23 -16.55
C VAL A 104 -39.43 3.64 -17.74
N LYS A 105 -40.48 2.86 -17.44
CA LYS A 105 -41.54 2.53 -18.40
C LYS A 105 -42.48 3.74 -18.51
N PHE A 106 -42.61 4.29 -19.71
CA PHE A 106 -43.84 4.94 -20.17
C PHE A 106 -44.28 4.09 -21.37
N GLY A 107 -45.49 3.53 -21.43
CA GLY A 107 -46.76 4.14 -21.09
C GLY A 107 -47.35 4.62 -22.40
#